data_AF-A0AA41QY80-F1
#
_entry.id   AF-A0AA41QY80-F1
#
_cell.length_a   1.000
_cell.length_b   1.000
_cell.length_c   1.000
_cell.angle_alpha   90.00
_cell.angle_beta   90.00
_cell.angle_gamma   90.00
#
_symmetry.space_group_name_H-M   'P 1'
#
loop_
_entity.id
_entity.type
_entity.pdbx_description
1 polymer ?
#
loop_
_entity_poly.entity_id
_entity_poly.type
_entity_poly.pdbx_seq_one_letter_code
_entity_poly.pdbx_strand_id
1 'polypeptide(L)'
;MLLYHFGTRDDLFLAILRRARQRQLATFGDLLRVRPNEPYTRTLARAWATMTDGEGKPYLRMFSQLRVNAELSLWPDFQRSATLDWLEPLEIGLLSIGRPQTATLALAVIRGLLMDIDATGDTTRANRAFADFLALLTPPETAQAEST
;
A
#
# COMPACT_ATOMS: atom_id res chain seq x y z
N MET A 1 -31.85 -6.98 -12.32
CA MET A 1 -32.10 -5.57 -12.68
C MET A 1 -31.15 -4.68 -11.89
N LEU A 2 -29.99 -4.33 -12.47
CA LEU A 2 -28.96 -3.48 -11.83
C LEU A 2 -29.20 -1.97 -12.04
N LEU A 3 -30.14 -1.60 -12.91
CA LEU A 3 -30.47 -0.20 -13.25
C LEU A 3 -31.46 0.48 -12.29
N TYR A 4 -32.11 -0.26 -11.37
CA TYR A 4 -33.09 0.34 -10.45
C TYR A 4 -32.47 0.94 -9.18
N HIS A 5 -31.22 0.60 -8.85
CA HIS A 5 -30.50 1.14 -7.68
C HIS A 5 -29.35 2.09 -8.04
N PHE A 6 -28.91 2.10 -9.29
CA PHE A 6 -27.82 2.94 -9.77
C PHE A 6 -28.35 3.60 -11.04
N GLY A 7 -28.72 4.88 -10.94
CA GLY A 7 -29.44 5.61 -11.99
C GLY A 7 -28.74 5.57 -13.36
N THR A 8 -27.41 5.34 -13.37
CA THR A 8 -26.59 5.16 -14.57
C THR A 8 -25.56 4.03 -14.42
N ARG A 9 -24.96 3.63 -15.55
CA ARG A 9 -23.77 2.76 -15.57
C ARG A 9 -22.62 3.35 -14.75
N ASP A 10 -22.45 4.67 -14.80
CA ASP A 10 -21.38 5.37 -14.09
C ASP A 10 -21.58 5.31 -12.57
N ASP A 11 -22.83 5.41 -12.10
CA ASP A 11 -23.17 5.23 -10.67
C ASP A 11 -22.85 3.81 -10.18
N LEU A 12 -23.10 2.79 -11.01
CA LEU A 12 -22.75 1.41 -10.70
C LEU A 12 -21.22 1.23 -10.64
N PHE A 13 -20.48 1.81 -11.58
CA PHE A 13 -19.02 1.78 -11.59
C PHE A 13 -18.44 2.48 -10.34
N LEU A 14 -18.95 3.65 -9.97
CA LEU A 14 -18.55 4.37 -8.76
C LEU A 14 -18.83 3.57 -7.49
N ALA A 15 -20.00 2.90 -7.40
CA ALA A 15 -20.34 2.05 -6.26
C ALA A 15 -19.39 0.84 -6.13
N ILE A 16 -19.02 0.22 -7.25
CA ILE A 16 -18.05 -0.88 -7.29
C ILE A 16 -16.67 -0.40 -6.85
N LEU A 17 -16.19 0.75 -7.35
CA LEU A 17 -14.89 1.32 -6.98
C LEU A 17 -14.83 1.66 -5.48
N ARG A 18 -15.88 2.28 -4.94
CA ARG A 18 -15.98 2.58 -3.50
C ARG A 18 -15.91 1.30 -2.66
N ARG A 19 -16.64 0.25 -3.05
CA ARG A 19 -16.65 -1.01 -2.31
C ARG A 19 -15.32 -1.77 -2.44
N ALA A 20 -14.69 -1.74 -3.61
CA ALA A 20 -13.36 -2.30 -3.82
C ALA A 20 -12.33 -1.58 -2.94
N ARG A 21 -12.39 -0.24 -2.85
CA ARG A 21 -11.53 0.56 -1.98
C ARG A 21 -11.78 0.29 -0.49
N GLN A 22 -13.02 0.23 -0.05
CA GLN A 22 -13.34 -0.13 1.35
C GLN A 22 -12.76 -1.50 1.72
N ARG A 23 -12.86 -2.47 0.81
CA ARG A 23 -12.26 -3.80 1.01
C ARG A 23 -10.74 -3.73 1.03
N GLN A 24 -10.13 -2.94 0.16
CA GLN A 24 -8.68 -2.73 0.15
C GLN A 24 -8.19 -2.11 1.47
N LEU A 25 -8.86 -1.08 1.96
CA LEU A 25 -8.56 -0.42 3.23
C LEU A 25 -8.71 -1.39 4.41
N ALA A 26 -9.78 -2.19 4.44
CA ALA A 26 -9.96 -3.20 5.49
C ALA A 26 -8.85 -4.26 5.45
N THR A 27 -8.59 -4.85 4.27
CA THR A 27 -7.62 -5.93 4.14
C THR A 27 -6.18 -5.48 4.38
N PHE A 28 -5.75 -4.37 3.77
CA PHE A 28 -4.36 -3.92 3.87
C PHE A 28 -4.12 -2.97 5.05
N GLY A 29 -5.14 -2.26 5.54
CA GLY A 29 -5.02 -1.44 6.75
C GLY A 29 -4.66 -2.28 7.97
N ASP A 30 -5.28 -3.46 8.11
CA ASP A 30 -4.95 -4.41 9.17
C ASP A 30 -3.51 -4.94 9.09
N LEU A 31 -2.97 -5.08 7.86
CA LEU A 31 -1.58 -5.52 7.65
C LEU A 31 -0.57 -4.44 8.06
N LEU A 32 -0.92 -3.17 7.89
CA LEU A 32 -0.06 -2.01 8.19
C LEU A 32 -0.19 -1.53 9.64
N ARG A 33 -1.10 -2.11 10.42
CA ARG A 33 -1.30 -1.75 11.82
C ARG A 33 -0.07 -2.09 12.66
N VAL A 34 0.37 -1.13 13.47
CA VAL A 34 1.45 -1.32 14.44
C VAL A 34 1.13 -2.48 15.38
N ARG A 35 2.11 -3.34 15.59
CA ARG A 35 2.03 -4.46 16.53
C ARG A 35 2.94 -4.20 17.72
N PRO A 36 2.49 -4.51 18.95
CA PRO A 36 3.35 -4.45 20.12
C PRO A 36 4.57 -5.37 19.95
N ASN A 37 5.73 -4.95 20.45
CA ASN A 37 6.95 -5.75 20.56
C ASN A 37 7.60 -6.20 19.24
N GLU A 38 7.32 -5.53 18.12
CA GLU A 38 8.11 -5.70 16.89
C GLU A 38 8.41 -4.35 16.21
N PRO A 39 9.58 -4.19 15.57
CA PRO A 39 9.86 -3.01 14.77
C PRO A 39 8.92 -2.94 13.57
N TYR A 40 8.53 -1.72 13.18
CA TYR A 40 7.58 -1.51 12.08
C TYR A 40 8.06 -2.07 10.74
N THR A 41 9.37 -2.18 10.54
CA THR A 41 9.97 -2.83 9.35
C THR A 41 9.54 -4.29 9.21
N ARG A 42 9.31 -5.02 10.31
CA ARG A 42 8.77 -6.39 10.30
C ARG A 42 7.29 -6.41 9.92
N THR A 43 6.53 -5.40 10.35
CA THR A 43 5.14 -5.21 9.90
C THR A 43 5.09 -4.98 8.39
N LEU A 44 5.92 -4.08 7.87
CA LEU A 44 6.05 -3.81 6.44
C LEU A 44 6.47 -5.05 5.63
N ALA A 45 7.44 -5.83 6.10
CA ALA A 45 7.87 -7.07 5.46
C ALA A 45 6.73 -8.07 5.26
N ARG A 46 5.92 -8.26 6.30
CA ARG A 46 4.79 -9.19 6.27
C ARG A 46 3.63 -8.66 5.43
N ALA A 47 3.35 -7.37 5.51
CA ALA A 47 2.36 -6.70 4.67
C ALA A 47 2.72 -6.86 3.19
N TRP A 48 3.99 -6.61 2.85
CA TRP A 48 4.52 -6.80 1.50
C TRP A 48 4.36 -8.24 1.00
N ALA A 49 4.81 -9.23 1.78
CA ALA A 49 4.68 -10.64 1.41
C ALA A 49 3.22 -10.99 1.09
N THR A 50 2.28 -10.57 1.94
CA THR A 50 0.84 -10.78 1.73
C THR A 50 0.31 -10.10 0.46
N MET A 51 0.80 -8.89 0.14
CA MET A 51 0.40 -8.16 -1.08
C MET A 51 0.99 -8.76 -2.36
N THR A 52 2.18 -9.37 -2.29
CA THR A 52 2.88 -9.94 -3.47
C THR A 52 2.66 -11.43 -3.68
N ASP A 53 2.15 -12.13 -2.67
CA ASP A 53 1.78 -13.55 -2.76
C ASP A 53 0.56 -13.76 -3.68
N GLY A 54 0.28 -15.02 -4.02
CA GLY A 54 -0.70 -15.41 -5.04
C GLY A 54 -2.11 -14.80 -4.86
N GLU A 55 -2.55 -14.56 -3.63
CA GLU A 55 -3.85 -13.93 -3.34
C GLU A 55 -3.86 -12.40 -3.53
N GLY A 56 -2.70 -11.74 -3.51
CA GLY A 56 -2.58 -10.29 -3.72
C GLY A 56 -2.50 -9.89 -5.20
N LYS A 57 -2.01 -10.78 -6.08
CA LYS A 57 -1.86 -10.52 -7.53
C LYS A 57 -3.15 -10.08 -8.25
N PRO A 58 -4.35 -10.64 -7.99
CA PRO A 58 -5.58 -10.17 -8.61
C PRO A 58 -5.92 -8.72 -8.26
N TYR A 59 -5.61 -8.27 -7.03
CA TYR A 59 -5.81 -6.89 -6.61
C TYR A 59 -4.86 -5.92 -7.32
N LEU A 60 -3.58 -6.31 -7.46
CA LEU A 60 -2.58 -5.51 -8.18
C LEU A 60 -3.01 -5.25 -9.63
N ARG A 61 -3.48 -6.29 -10.30
CA ARG A 61 -3.96 -6.23 -11.69
C ARG A 61 -5.22 -5.39 -11.84
N MET A 62 -6.15 -5.44 -10.86
CA MET A 62 -7.36 -4.63 -10.89
C MET A 62 -7.03 -3.13 -10.83
N PHE A 63 -6.17 -2.71 -9.90
CA PHE A 63 -5.82 -1.28 -9.75
C PHE A 63 -4.88 -0.76 -10.84
N SER A 64 -4.05 -1.61 -11.46
CA SER A 64 -3.28 -1.21 -12.64
C SER A 64 -4.16 -0.94 -13.86
N GLN A 65 -5.19 -1.78 -14.08
CA GLN A 65 -6.16 -1.59 -15.16
C GLN A 65 -7.07 -0.38 -14.96
N LEU A 66 -7.45 -0.09 -13.71
CA LEU A 66 -8.29 1.05 -13.36
C LEU A 66 -7.62 2.41 -13.61
N ARG A 67 -6.29 2.48 -13.43
CA ARG A 67 -5.50 3.70 -13.68
C ARG A 67 -5.53 4.17 -15.14
N VAL A 68 -5.85 3.30 -16.09
CA VAL A 68 -5.62 3.59 -17.51
C VAL A 68 -6.85 4.15 -18.23
N ASN A 69 -8.10 3.90 -17.81
CA ASN A 69 -9.23 4.13 -18.74
C ASN A 69 -10.55 4.77 -18.23
N ALA A 70 -10.77 5.04 -16.93
CA ALA A 70 -12.08 5.59 -16.52
C ALA A 70 -12.12 6.52 -15.28
N GLU A 71 -11.06 6.58 -14.47
CA GLU A 71 -11.13 7.26 -13.16
C GLU A 71 -11.06 8.79 -13.22
N LEU A 72 -10.51 9.39 -14.29
CA LEU A 72 -10.23 10.83 -14.34
C LEU A 72 -11.46 11.73 -14.59
N SER A 73 -12.55 11.24 -15.19
CA SER A 73 -13.73 12.09 -15.46
C SER A 73 -14.86 11.94 -14.43
N LEU A 74 -14.91 10.85 -13.66
CA LEU A 74 -16.05 10.51 -12.80
C LEU A 74 -15.79 10.71 -11.29
N TRP A 75 -14.53 10.78 -10.84
CA TRP A 75 -14.21 11.04 -9.43
C TRP A 75 -12.91 11.85 -9.30
N PRO A 76 -12.99 13.19 -9.42
CA PRO A 76 -11.82 14.09 -9.46
C PRO A 76 -10.85 13.91 -8.29
N ASP A 77 -11.35 13.69 -7.07
CA ASP A 77 -10.54 13.54 -5.87
C ASP A 77 -10.10 12.10 -5.56
N PHE A 78 -10.50 11.11 -6.37
CA PHE A 78 -10.27 9.70 -6.06
C PHE A 78 -8.80 9.39 -5.81
N GLN A 79 -7.94 9.80 -6.74
CA GLN A 79 -6.49 9.56 -6.70
C GLN A 79 -5.85 10.24 -5.49
N ARG A 80 -6.31 11.44 -5.15
CA ARG A 80 -5.85 12.18 -3.98
C ARG A 80 -6.22 11.43 -2.71
N SER A 81 -7.50 11.16 -2.48
CA SER A 81 -7.93 10.47 -1.26
C SER A 81 -7.34 9.06 -1.19
N ALA A 82 -7.28 8.33 -2.31
CA ALA A 82 -6.70 6.98 -2.34
C ALA A 82 -5.21 6.97 -1.99
N THR A 83 -4.53 8.11 -2.09
CA THR A 83 -3.15 8.31 -1.62
C THR A 83 -3.10 8.66 -0.15
N LEU A 84 -3.92 9.63 0.28
CA LEU A 84 -3.95 10.11 1.65
C LEU A 84 -4.37 9.02 2.65
N ASP A 85 -5.29 8.12 2.29
CA ASP A 85 -5.76 7.04 3.16
C ASP A 85 -4.64 6.11 3.68
N TRP A 86 -3.51 6.01 2.96
CA TRP A 86 -2.38 5.17 3.35
C TRP A 86 -1.26 5.93 4.05
N LEU A 87 -1.21 7.25 3.89
CA LEU A 87 -0.16 8.06 4.48
C LEU A 87 -0.26 8.07 6.01
N GLU A 88 -1.46 8.29 6.56
CA GLU A 88 -1.65 8.32 8.01
C GLU A 88 -1.28 6.98 8.69
N PRO A 89 -1.76 5.80 8.24
CA PRO A 89 -1.30 4.52 8.79
C PRO A 89 0.21 4.30 8.72
N LEU A 90 0.83 4.68 7.60
CA LEU A 90 2.29 4.56 7.43
C LEU A 90 3.04 5.53 8.33
N GLU A 91 2.56 6.76 8.50
CA GLU A 91 3.14 7.75 9.40
C GLU A 91 3.10 7.28 10.85
N ILE A 92 1.95 6.77 11.31
CA ILE A 92 1.79 6.18 12.65
C ILE A 92 2.77 5.02 12.86
N GLY A 93 2.91 4.16 11.85
CA GLY A 93 3.83 3.03 11.95
C GLY A 93 5.30 3.43 11.94
N LEU A 94 5.68 4.33 11.04
CA LEU A 94 7.05 4.81 10.93
C LEU A 94 7.45 5.69 12.12
N LEU A 95 6.49 6.36 12.79
CA LEU A 95 6.70 7.02 14.07
C LEU A 95 7.22 6.03 15.13
N SER A 96 6.77 4.77 15.12
CA SER A 96 7.22 3.76 16.08
C SER A 96 8.69 3.35 15.92
N ILE A 97 9.34 3.75 14.82
CA ILE A 97 10.77 3.58 14.57
C ILE A 97 11.49 4.93 14.41
N GLY A 98 10.84 6.03 14.79
CA GLY A 98 11.41 7.38 14.78
C GLY A 98 11.58 8.03 13.39
N ARG A 99 10.82 7.59 12.38
CA ARG A 99 10.96 8.07 10.99
C ARG A 99 9.63 8.46 10.32
N PRO A 100 8.70 9.17 10.98
CA PRO A 100 7.39 9.51 10.39
C PRO A 100 7.51 10.24 9.03
N GLN A 101 8.55 11.07 8.85
CA GLN A 101 8.81 11.81 7.61
C GLN A 101 9.07 10.94 6.37
N THR A 102 9.32 9.64 6.53
CA THR A 102 9.51 8.70 5.41
C THR A 102 8.22 8.07 4.92
N ALA A 103 7.04 8.44 5.46
CA ALA A 103 5.75 7.86 5.06
C ALA A 103 5.47 8.00 3.55
N THR A 104 5.71 9.19 2.98
CA THR A 104 5.58 9.42 1.54
C THR A 104 6.53 8.54 0.73
N LEU A 105 7.78 8.39 1.20
CA LEU A 105 8.76 7.52 0.57
C LEU A 105 8.32 6.05 0.61
N ALA A 106 7.88 5.57 1.77
CA ALA A 106 7.40 4.20 1.95
C ALA A 106 6.22 3.90 1.03
N LEU A 107 5.25 4.81 0.96
CA LEU A 107 4.09 4.68 0.07
C LEU A 107 4.52 4.65 -1.41
N ALA A 108 5.44 5.53 -1.81
CA ALA A 108 5.95 5.59 -3.17
C ALA A 108 6.69 4.31 -3.57
N VAL A 109 7.56 3.78 -2.69
CA VAL A 109 8.29 2.52 -2.90
C VAL A 109 7.32 1.36 -3.06
N ILE A 110 6.39 1.17 -2.11
CA ILE A 110 5.41 0.09 -2.17
C ILE A 110 4.62 0.16 -3.49
N ARG A 111 4.06 1.32 -3.83
CA ARG A 111 3.28 1.48 -5.07
C ARG A 111 4.11 1.25 -6.33
N GLY A 112 5.32 1.79 -6.38
CA GLY A 112 6.21 1.65 -7.52
C GLY A 112 6.60 0.19 -7.75
N LEU A 113 6.96 -0.54 -6.69
CA LEU A 113 7.32 -1.96 -6.80
C LEU A 113 6.13 -2.84 -7.16
N LEU A 114 4.92 -2.53 -6.67
CA LEU A 114 3.71 -3.21 -7.08
C LEU A 114 3.40 -3.00 -8.58
N MET A 115 3.62 -1.79 -9.10
CA MET A 115 3.52 -1.52 -10.54
C MET A 115 4.61 -2.26 -11.34
N ASP A 116 5.83 -2.33 -10.82
CA ASP A 116 6.96 -3.04 -11.44
C ASP A 116 6.68 -4.54 -11.57
N ILE A 117 6.11 -5.16 -10.53
CA ILE A 117 5.65 -6.55 -10.57
C ILE A 117 4.57 -6.75 -11.63
N ASP A 118 3.58 -5.85 -11.69
CA ASP A 118 2.49 -5.96 -12.68
C ASP A 118 3.01 -5.82 -14.12
N ALA A 119 3.97 -4.91 -14.35
CA ALA A 119 4.54 -4.66 -15.66
C ALA A 119 5.51 -5.76 -16.13
N THR A 120 6.28 -6.35 -15.21
CA THR A 120 7.41 -7.24 -15.57
C THR A 120 7.25 -8.68 -15.13
N GLY A 121 6.37 -8.96 -14.17
CA GLY A 121 6.21 -10.27 -13.55
C GLY A 121 7.35 -10.67 -12.61
N ASP A 122 8.40 -9.86 -12.46
CA ASP A 122 9.61 -10.20 -11.69
C ASP A 122 9.43 -9.88 -10.19
N THR A 123 8.69 -10.75 -9.50
CA THR A 123 8.48 -10.64 -8.05
C THR A 123 9.79 -10.78 -7.26
N THR A 124 10.75 -11.56 -7.76
CA THR A 124 12.04 -11.75 -7.09
C THR A 124 12.86 -10.45 -7.05
N ARG A 125 12.95 -9.72 -8.17
CA ARG A 125 13.61 -8.40 -8.21
C ARG A 125 12.92 -7.40 -7.30
N ALA A 126 11.59 -7.32 -7.34
CA ALA A 126 10.83 -6.41 -6.49
C ALA A 126 10.98 -6.74 -4.99
N ASN A 127 11.03 -8.03 -4.62
CA ASN A 127 11.28 -8.46 -3.25
C ASN A 127 12.66 -8.03 -2.75
N ARG A 128 13.70 -8.11 -3.59
CA ARG A 128 15.03 -7.62 -3.24
C ARG A 128 15.02 -6.11 -3.01
N ALA A 129 14.44 -5.34 -3.93
CA ALA A 129 14.34 -3.88 -3.80
C ALA A 129 13.56 -3.46 -2.55
N PHE A 130 12.51 -4.20 -2.19
CA PHE A 130 11.76 -3.95 -0.97
C PHE A 130 12.58 -4.28 0.29
N ALA A 131 13.34 -5.38 0.29
CA ALA A 131 14.24 -5.72 1.39
C ALA A 131 15.33 -4.65 1.59
N ASP A 132 15.93 -4.14 0.51
CA ASP A 132 16.90 -3.04 0.56
C ASP A 132 16.28 -1.78 1.17
N PHE A 133 15.03 -1.46 0.79
CA PHE A 133 14.29 -0.35 1.39
C PHE A 133 14.05 -0.54 2.90
N LEU A 134 13.70 -1.75 3.36
CA LEU A 134 13.56 -2.03 4.80
C LEU A 134 14.87 -1.88 5.57
N ALA A 135 16.00 -2.27 4.96
CA ALA A 135 17.32 -2.06 5.54
C ALA A 135 17.62 -0.56 5.70
N LEU A 136 17.26 0.27 4.70
CA LEU A 136 17.39 1.72 4.79
C LEU A 136 16.52 2.35 5.89
N LEU A 137 15.36 1.76 6.22
CA LEU A 137 14.48 2.22 7.29
C LEU A 137 14.95 1.83 8.68
N THR A 138 15.67 0.73 8.81
CA THR A 138 16.19 0.26 10.09
C THR A 138 17.25 1.25 10.57
N PRO A 139 17.09 1.88 11.76
CA PRO A 139 18.13 2.73 12.29
C PRO A 139 19.42 1.88 12.45
N PRO A 140 20.61 2.46 12.22
CA PRO A 140 21.84 1.78 12.58
C PRO A 140 21.72 1.40 14.06
N GLU A 141 22.04 0.15 14.38
CA GLU A 141 22.14 -0.32 15.76
C GLU A 141 23.08 0.68 16.45
N THR A 142 22.52 1.53 17.33
CA THR A 142 23.32 2.46 18.11
C THR A 142 24.28 1.57 18.87
N ALA A 143 25.56 1.62 18.48
CA ALA A 143 26.61 0.84 19.09
C ALA A 143 26.43 0.94 20.60
N GLN A 144 26.06 -0.18 21.23
CA GLN A 144 26.23 -0.38 22.66
C GLN A 144 27.74 -0.37 22.92
N ALA A 145 28.33 0.82 22.92
CA ALA A 145 29.75 1.04 23.09
C ALA A 145 30.02 2.47 23.58
N GLU A 146 29.27 2.95 24.56
CA GLU A 146 29.80 3.96 25.49
C GLU A 146 29.47 3.53 26.93
N SER A 147 30.49 2.92 27.54
CA SER A 147 30.90 3.15 28.93
C SER A 147 29.95 2.68 30.05
N THR A 148 30.28 1.54 30.66
CA THR A 148 30.80 1.46 32.05
C THR A 148 31.37 0.07 32.30
#